data_AF-A0A957VQZ8-F1
#
_entry.id   AF-A0A957VQZ8-F1
#
_cell.length_a   1.000
_cell.length_b   1.000
_cell.length_c   1.000
_cell.angle_alpha   90.00
_cell.angle_beta   90.00
_cell.angle_gamma   90.00
#
_symmetry.space_group_name_H-M   'P 1'
#
loop_
_entity.id
_entity.type
_entity.pdbx_description
1 polymer ?
#
loop_
_entity_poly.entity_id
_entity_poly.type
_entity_poly.pdbx_seq_one_letter_code
_entity_poly.pdbx_strand_id
1 'polypeptide(L)'
;RNLKPLHEEQIAALYALTHGRPLLMRMVLGLLLDYDWQDLSALLLQFQQEDGSVPVQDVVSFAVESYAVNQPAVGPLLNRLVSAAGGASLTAMHELFWRGLGASDELDQVLAELEDRALLEVDNFKQRVVLHPVVRRYLEQNVVMLGEDWERTHARYYLSYAREYQRLPLNRW
;
A
#
# COMPACT_ATOMS: atom_id res chain seq x y z
N ARG A 1 1.91 5.67 -15.81
CA ARG A 1 1.74 7.13 -16.03
C ARG A 1 3.12 7.78 -15.98
N ASN A 2 3.43 8.77 -16.82
CA ASN A 2 4.77 9.39 -16.82
C ASN A 2 4.79 10.60 -15.87
N LEU A 3 5.70 10.60 -14.89
CA LEU A 3 5.97 11.78 -14.07
C LEU A 3 6.49 12.91 -14.96
N LYS A 4 5.97 14.13 -14.74
CA LYS A 4 6.58 15.32 -15.34
C LYS A 4 7.99 15.48 -14.75
N PRO A 5 9.01 15.79 -15.56
CA PRO A 5 10.36 15.98 -15.04
C PRO A 5 10.38 17.16 -14.06
N LEU A 6 10.99 16.95 -12.89
CA LEU A 6 11.19 18.00 -11.91
C LEU A 6 12.36 18.90 -12.33
N HIS A 7 12.21 20.21 -12.12
CA HIS A 7 13.29 21.17 -12.29
C HIS A 7 14.27 21.11 -11.11
N GLU A 8 15.49 21.65 -11.28
CA GLU A 8 16.56 21.60 -10.28
C GLU A 8 16.13 22.14 -8.91
N GLU A 9 15.39 23.27 -8.89
CA GLU A 9 14.84 23.87 -7.68
C GLU A 9 13.85 22.94 -6.96
N GLN A 10 13.03 22.20 -7.71
CA GLN A 10 12.06 21.26 -7.17
C GLN A 10 12.75 20.02 -6.58
N ILE A 11 13.86 19.57 -7.20
CA ILE A 11 14.67 18.47 -6.68
C ILE A 11 15.34 18.87 -5.36
N ALA A 12 15.91 20.08 -5.30
CA ALA A 12 16.50 20.60 -4.07
C ALA A 12 15.45 20.73 -2.95
N ALA A 13 14.26 21.23 -3.27
CA ALA A 13 13.14 21.35 -2.34
C ALA A 13 12.62 19.97 -1.88
N LEU A 14 12.52 18.98 -2.78
CA LEU A 14 12.17 17.60 -2.43
C LEU A 14 13.18 17.02 -1.44
N TYR A 15 14.49 17.20 -1.70
CA TYR A 15 15.53 16.75 -0.79
C TYR A 15 15.43 17.45 0.57
N ALA A 16 15.18 18.76 0.58
CA ALA A 16 15.02 19.54 1.80
C ALA A 16 13.79 19.12 2.62
N LEU A 17 12.64 18.81 2.00
CA LEU A 17 11.44 18.34 2.69
C LEU A 17 11.58 16.92 3.23
N THR A 18 12.27 16.06 2.49
CA THR A 18 12.39 14.64 2.82
C THR A 18 13.63 14.30 3.64
N HIS A 19 14.59 15.23 3.76
CA HIS A 19 15.93 15.04 4.32
C HIS A 19 16.65 13.83 3.67
N GLY A 20 16.35 13.53 2.40
CA GLY A 20 16.91 12.38 1.70
C GLY A 20 16.41 11.02 2.17
N ARG A 21 15.34 10.94 2.99
CA ARG A 21 14.77 9.66 3.45
C ARG A 21 14.15 8.90 2.26
N PRO A 22 14.66 7.71 1.88
CA PRO A 22 14.29 7.06 0.62
C PRO A 22 12.79 6.75 0.49
N LEU A 23 12.17 6.23 1.55
CA LEU A 23 10.74 5.94 1.55
C LEU A 23 9.91 7.21 1.35
N LEU A 24 10.25 8.28 2.07
CA LEU A 24 9.51 9.53 2.01
C LEU A 24 9.64 10.16 0.61
N MET A 25 10.85 10.15 0.04
CA MET A 25 11.06 10.56 -1.35
C MET A 25 10.20 9.73 -2.31
N ARG A 26 10.20 8.40 -2.15
CA ARG A 26 9.46 7.47 -3.01
C ARG A 26 7.94 7.67 -2.91
N MET A 27 7.42 7.99 -1.74
CA MET A 27 6.00 8.32 -1.52
C MET A 27 5.64 9.69 -2.12
N VAL A 28 6.46 10.72 -1.92
CA VAL A 28 6.22 12.05 -2.52
C VAL A 28 6.25 11.97 -4.05
N LEU A 29 7.20 11.21 -4.62
CA LEU A 29 7.21 10.93 -6.06
C LEU A 29 5.95 10.18 -6.53
N GLY A 30 5.42 9.28 -5.71
CA GLY A 30 4.15 8.60 -5.97
C GLY A 30 2.96 9.56 -5.97
N LEU A 31 2.92 10.51 -5.03
CA LEU A 31 1.88 11.54 -4.96
C LEU A 31 1.92 12.50 -6.15
N LEU A 32 3.09 12.75 -6.74
CA LEU A 32 3.22 13.56 -7.96
C LEU A 32 2.57 12.91 -9.20
N LEU A 33 2.07 11.68 -9.11
CA LEU A 33 1.23 11.07 -10.14
C LEU A 33 -0.20 11.61 -10.13
N ASP A 34 -0.65 12.18 -9.00
CA ASP A 34 -2.01 12.68 -8.79
C ASP A 34 -2.05 14.19 -8.54
N TYR A 35 -0.95 14.77 -8.06
CA TYR A 35 -0.85 16.18 -7.68
C TYR A 35 0.28 16.88 -8.42
N ASP A 36 0.08 18.15 -8.78
CA ASP A 36 1.18 18.99 -9.24
C ASP A 36 2.08 19.40 -8.07
N TRP A 37 3.36 19.67 -8.38
CA TRP A 37 4.37 20.02 -7.37
C TRP A 37 3.96 21.19 -6.48
N GLN A 38 3.33 22.22 -7.04
CA GLN A 38 2.98 23.43 -6.30
C GLN A 38 2.01 23.12 -5.15
N ASP A 39 0.95 22.37 -5.44
CA ASP A 39 -0.06 21.99 -4.44
C ASP A 39 0.52 21.00 -3.42
N LEU A 40 1.27 20.00 -3.91
CA LEU A 40 1.86 18.99 -3.04
C LEU A 40 2.90 19.59 -2.10
N SER A 41 3.79 20.47 -2.60
CA SER A 41 4.81 21.10 -1.77
C SER A 41 4.20 22.02 -0.71
N ALA A 42 3.15 22.77 -1.03
CA ALA A 42 2.42 23.58 -0.06
C ALA A 42 1.77 22.72 1.03
N LEU A 43 1.22 21.56 0.67
CA LEU A 43 0.65 20.61 1.62
C LEU A 43 1.73 19.99 2.53
N LEU A 44 2.85 19.56 1.97
CA LEU A 44 3.96 18.99 2.74
C LEU A 44 4.56 19.99 3.73
N LEU A 45 4.60 21.28 3.37
CA LEU A 45 5.01 22.35 4.29
C LEU A 45 4.05 22.50 5.49
N GLN A 46 2.76 22.16 5.35
CA GLN A 46 1.83 22.17 6.48
C GLN A 46 2.10 21.04 7.48
N PHE A 47 2.70 19.94 7.04
CA PHE A 47 3.12 18.83 7.89
C PHE A 47 4.49 19.05 8.54
N GLN A 48 5.21 20.09 8.12
CA GLN A 48 6.56 20.35 8.57
C GLN A 48 6.60 20.60 10.08
N GLN A 49 7.49 19.90 10.77
CA GLN A 49 7.75 20.13 12.18
C GLN A 49 8.73 21.28 12.40
N GLU A 50 8.91 21.69 13.66
CA GLU A 50 9.85 22.76 14.04
C GLU A 50 11.29 22.50 13.60
N ASP A 51 11.67 21.22 13.44
CA ASP A 51 13.00 20.80 12.95
C ASP A 51 13.14 20.83 11.42
N GLY A 52 12.10 21.28 10.71
CA GLY A 52 12.07 21.35 9.24
C GLY A 52 11.73 20.03 8.56
N SER A 53 11.55 18.93 9.30
CA SER A 53 11.28 17.63 8.71
C SER A 53 9.79 17.38 8.52
N VAL A 54 9.44 16.65 7.45
CA VAL A 54 8.08 16.15 7.24
C VAL A 54 7.95 14.75 7.86
N PRO A 55 7.00 14.51 8.77
CA PRO A 55 6.76 13.18 9.33
C PRO A 55 6.24 12.22 8.27
N VAL A 56 6.85 11.04 8.19
CA VAL A 56 6.43 10.00 7.24
C VAL A 56 4.98 9.55 7.49
N GLN A 57 4.52 9.61 8.73
CA GLN A 57 3.17 9.19 9.11
C GLN A 57 2.10 10.09 8.48
N ASP A 58 2.33 11.40 8.43
CA ASP A 58 1.39 12.35 7.85
C ASP A 58 1.30 12.18 6.33
N VAL A 59 2.44 11.92 5.67
CA VAL A 59 2.47 11.61 4.23
C VAL A 59 1.79 10.28 3.92
N VAL A 60 1.96 9.27 4.78
CA VAL A 60 1.27 7.98 4.65
C VAL A 60 -0.24 8.15 4.82
N SER A 61 -0.67 8.86 5.86
CA SER A 61 -2.08 9.17 6.12
C SER A 61 -2.70 9.83 4.90
N PHE A 62 -2.08 10.90 4.43
CA PHE A 62 -2.53 11.63 3.27
C PHE A 62 -2.59 10.75 2.01
N ALA A 63 -1.54 9.96 1.73
CA ALA A 63 -1.49 9.12 0.54
C ALA A 63 -2.55 8.01 0.55
N VAL A 64 -2.78 7.36 1.70
CA VAL A 64 -3.81 6.34 1.84
C VAL A 64 -5.21 6.94 1.70
N GLU A 65 -5.49 8.04 2.40
CA GLU A 65 -6.80 8.68 2.40
C GLU A 65 -7.15 9.28 1.04
N SER A 66 -6.24 10.03 0.43
CA SER A 66 -6.45 10.64 -0.88
C SER A 66 -6.73 9.60 -1.95
N TYR A 67 -6.00 8.50 -1.96
CA TYR A 67 -6.20 7.47 -2.97
C TYR A 67 -7.47 6.65 -2.70
N ALA A 68 -7.82 6.38 -1.44
CA ALA A 68 -9.07 5.71 -1.09
C ALA A 68 -10.32 6.52 -1.47
N VAL A 69 -10.24 7.85 -1.48
CA VAL A 69 -11.31 8.73 -1.98
C VAL A 69 -11.53 8.54 -3.48
N ASN A 70 -10.44 8.39 -4.25
CA ASN A 70 -10.51 8.24 -5.71
C ASN A 70 -10.84 6.81 -6.15
N GLN A 71 -10.43 5.81 -5.37
CA GLN A 71 -10.65 4.39 -5.66
C GLN A 71 -11.24 3.68 -4.42
N PRO A 72 -12.57 3.53 -4.32
CA PRO A 72 -13.24 3.03 -3.11
C PRO A 72 -12.80 1.64 -2.64
N ALA A 73 -12.31 0.80 -3.55
CA ALA A 73 -11.83 -0.54 -3.24
C ALA A 73 -10.53 -0.56 -2.41
N VAL A 74 -9.74 0.52 -2.45
CA VAL A 74 -8.39 0.60 -1.86
C VAL A 74 -8.43 0.50 -0.35
N GLY A 75 -9.27 1.30 0.31
CA GLY A 75 -9.36 1.31 1.78
C GLY A 75 -9.63 -0.09 2.35
N PRO A 76 -10.72 -0.77 1.91
CA PRO A 76 -11.00 -2.15 2.30
C PRO A 76 -9.87 -3.13 1.94
N LEU A 77 -9.24 -3.01 0.76
CA LEU A 77 -8.14 -3.88 0.35
C LEU A 77 -6.93 -3.75 1.29
N LEU A 78 -6.49 -2.52 1.54
CA LEU A 78 -5.37 -2.22 2.42
C LEU A 78 -5.64 -2.67 3.85
N ASN A 79 -6.86 -2.44 4.37
CA ASN A 79 -7.26 -2.92 5.68
C ASN A 79 -7.23 -4.45 5.76
N ARG A 80 -7.73 -5.17 4.75
CA ARG A 80 -7.63 -6.63 4.70
C ARG A 80 -6.18 -7.09 4.73
N LEU A 81 -5.30 -6.45 3.96
CA LEU A 81 -3.87 -6.75 3.88
C LEU A 81 -3.10 -6.56 5.21
N VAL A 82 -3.63 -5.81 6.17
CA VAL A 82 -3.05 -5.72 7.53
C VAL A 82 -2.94 -7.12 8.16
N SER A 83 -3.90 -8.00 7.91
CA SER A 83 -3.88 -9.39 8.40
C SER A 83 -2.77 -10.27 7.79
N ALA A 84 -2.16 -9.84 6.69
CA ALA A 84 -1.14 -10.59 5.97
C ALA A 84 0.28 -10.19 6.42
N ALA A 85 0.68 -10.60 7.63
CA ALA A 85 1.88 -10.09 8.29
C ALA A 85 3.19 -10.22 7.45
N GLY A 86 3.33 -11.30 6.66
CA GLY A 86 4.47 -11.55 5.77
C GLY A 86 4.23 -11.24 4.29
N GLY A 87 3.13 -10.57 3.98
CA GLY A 87 2.59 -10.41 2.64
C GLY A 87 1.55 -11.47 2.28
N ALA A 88 0.80 -11.20 1.22
CA ALA A 88 -0.20 -12.10 0.66
C ALA A 88 0.28 -12.60 -0.71
N SER A 89 0.14 -13.89 -1.01
CA SER A 89 0.47 -14.41 -2.34
C SER A 89 -0.47 -13.80 -3.39
N LEU A 90 -0.01 -13.65 -4.64
CA LEU A 90 -0.87 -13.14 -5.72
C LEU A 90 -2.14 -13.98 -5.88
N THR A 91 -2.06 -15.31 -5.70
CA THR A 91 -3.24 -16.18 -5.68
C THR A 91 -4.23 -15.78 -4.58
N ALA A 92 -3.76 -15.57 -3.35
CA ALA A 92 -4.62 -15.13 -2.25
C ALA A 92 -5.20 -13.73 -2.51
N MET A 93 -4.47 -12.86 -3.22
CA MET A 93 -4.99 -11.55 -3.62
C MET A 93 -6.28 -11.69 -4.44
N HIS A 94 -6.29 -12.55 -5.46
CA HIS A 94 -7.49 -12.78 -6.28
C HIS A 94 -8.58 -13.55 -5.52
N GLU A 95 -8.22 -14.61 -4.80
CA GLU A 95 -9.20 -15.55 -4.23
C GLU A 95 -9.82 -15.08 -2.91
N LEU A 96 -9.10 -14.25 -2.15
CA LEU A 96 -9.47 -13.83 -0.81
C LEU A 96 -9.51 -12.31 -0.65
N PHE A 97 -8.40 -11.61 -0.86
CA PHE A 97 -8.29 -10.20 -0.46
C PHE A 97 -9.11 -9.26 -1.35
N TRP A 98 -9.19 -9.52 -2.66
CA TRP A 98 -9.96 -8.74 -3.63
C TRP A 98 -11.45 -9.09 -3.67
N ARG A 99 -11.84 -10.21 -3.05
CA ARG A 99 -13.19 -10.75 -3.16
C ARG A 99 -14.25 -9.73 -2.72
N GLY A 100 -15.13 -9.38 -3.66
CA GLY A 100 -16.23 -8.43 -3.42
C GLY A 100 -15.82 -6.96 -3.35
N LEU A 101 -14.60 -6.60 -3.77
CA LEU A 101 -14.13 -5.21 -3.84
C LEU A 101 -14.21 -4.60 -5.24
N GLY A 102 -14.16 -5.43 -6.28
CA GLY A 102 -14.23 -5.02 -7.69
C GLY A 102 -14.24 -6.23 -8.62
N ALA A 103 -14.10 -5.98 -9.93
CA ALA A 103 -14.01 -7.04 -10.93
C ALA A 103 -12.62 -7.72 -10.88
N SER A 104 -12.53 -9.01 -11.21
CA SER A 104 -11.29 -9.78 -11.00
C SER A 104 -10.11 -9.30 -11.84
N ASP A 105 -10.38 -8.67 -12.98
CA ASP A 105 -9.43 -8.11 -13.93
C ASP A 105 -8.93 -6.71 -13.52
N GLU A 106 -9.60 -6.04 -12.58
CA GLU A 106 -9.19 -4.73 -12.06
C GLU A 106 -8.06 -4.82 -11.02
N LEU A 107 -7.87 -6.00 -10.40
CA LEU A 107 -6.93 -6.17 -9.29
C LEU A 107 -5.50 -5.81 -9.69
N ASP A 108 -5.02 -6.31 -10.84
CA ASP A 108 -3.64 -6.09 -11.29
C ASP A 108 -3.36 -4.61 -11.52
N GLN A 109 -4.35 -3.88 -12.06
CA GLN A 109 -4.25 -2.44 -12.23
C GLN A 109 -4.19 -1.73 -10.88
N VAL A 110 -5.05 -2.09 -9.92
CA VAL A 110 -5.06 -1.49 -8.58
C VAL A 110 -3.75 -1.76 -7.85
N LEU A 111 -3.18 -2.97 -7.96
CA LEU A 111 -1.89 -3.31 -7.37
C LEU A 111 -0.75 -2.48 -7.99
N ALA A 112 -0.72 -2.35 -9.31
CA ALA A 112 0.26 -1.51 -9.99
C ALA A 112 0.14 -0.03 -9.58
N GLU A 113 -1.08 0.48 -9.45
CA GLU A 113 -1.32 1.86 -9.01
C GLU A 113 -0.92 2.12 -7.54
N LEU A 114 -1.13 1.14 -6.66
CA LEU A 114 -0.69 1.21 -5.27
C LEU A 114 0.83 1.10 -5.14
N GLU A 115 1.46 0.27 -5.96
CA GLU A 115 2.92 0.15 -6.05
C GLU A 115 3.54 1.44 -6.57
N ASP A 116 2.99 2.03 -7.63
CA ASP A 116 3.40 3.34 -8.18
C ASP A 116 3.35 4.45 -7.11
N ARG A 117 2.45 4.35 -6.12
CA ARG A 117 2.32 5.28 -4.98
C ARG A 117 3.10 4.88 -3.73
N ALA A 118 3.82 3.76 -3.79
CA ALA A 118 4.58 3.20 -2.67
C ALA A 118 3.74 2.89 -1.43
N LEU A 119 2.47 2.53 -1.65
CA LEU A 119 1.56 2.07 -0.59
C LEU A 119 1.71 0.56 -0.34
N LEU A 120 2.24 -0.17 -1.32
CA LEU A 120 2.63 -1.57 -1.23
C LEU A 120 3.80 -1.86 -2.19
N GLU A 121 4.33 -3.08 -2.10
CA GLU A 121 5.33 -3.60 -3.02
C GLU A 121 4.85 -4.95 -3.59
N VAL A 122 5.09 -5.18 -4.88
CA VAL A 122 4.83 -6.46 -5.54
C VAL A 122 6.16 -7.19 -5.75
N ASP A 123 6.40 -8.21 -4.93
CA ASP A 123 7.55 -9.10 -5.06
C ASP A 123 7.25 -10.16 -6.12
N ASN A 124 7.61 -9.86 -7.37
CA ASN A 124 7.44 -10.75 -8.51
C ASN A 124 8.27 -12.04 -8.41
N PHE A 125 9.37 -12.05 -7.64
CA PHE A 125 10.16 -13.27 -7.47
C PHE A 125 9.46 -14.25 -6.52
N LYS A 126 8.88 -13.75 -5.43
CA LYS A 126 8.13 -14.54 -4.45
C LYS A 126 6.63 -14.59 -4.71
N GLN A 127 6.16 -13.93 -5.77
CA GLN A 127 4.75 -13.86 -6.18
C GLN A 127 3.84 -13.41 -5.03
N ARG A 128 4.18 -12.28 -4.39
CA ARG A 128 3.44 -11.76 -3.24
C ARG A 128 3.38 -10.23 -3.18
N VAL A 129 2.33 -9.73 -2.55
CA VAL A 129 2.13 -8.32 -2.21
C VAL A 129 2.52 -8.10 -0.75
N VAL A 130 3.28 -7.04 -0.47
CA VAL A 130 3.74 -6.69 0.87
C VAL A 130 3.41 -5.24 1.19
N LEU A 131 2.89 -4.98 2.39
CA LEU A 131 2.76 -3.62 2.92
C LEU A 131 4.06 -3.19 3.58
N HIS A 132 4.53 -1.98 3.27
CA HIS A 132 5.64 -1.39 4.01
C HIS A 132 5.25 -1.23 5.50
N PRO A 133 6.13 -1.51 6.47
CA PRO A 133 5.80 -1.49 7.90
C PRO A 133 5.17 -0.17 8.39
N VAL A 134 5.59 0.96 7.83
CA VAL A 134 5.03 2.28 8.17
C VAL A 134 3.57 2.41 7.70
N VAL A 135 3.26 1.96 6.48
CA VAL A 135 1.90 1.96 5.94
C VAL A 135 1.02 1.02 6.74
N ARG A 136 1.52 -0.19 7.04
CA ARG A 136 0.80 -1.14 7.90
C ARG A 136 0.50 -0.52 9.26
N ARG A 137 1.48 0.08 9.93
CA ARG A 137 1.28 0.66 11.27
C ARG A 137 0.20 1.74 11.25
N TYR A 138 0.20 2.60 10.24
CA TYR A 138 -0.88 3.58 10.06
C TYR A 138 -2.24 2.90 9.91
N LEU A 139 -2.34 1.89 9.04
CA LEU A 139 -3.58 1.14 8.83
C LEU A 139 -4.04 0.45 10.11
N GLU A 140 -3.12 -0.19 10.87
CA GLU A 140 -3.38 -0.85 12.16
C GLU A 140 -3.97 0.10 13.21
N GLN A 141 -3.50 1.35 13.23
CA GLN A 141 -3.98 2.38 14.15
C GLN A 141 -5.35 2.94 13.74
N ASN A 142 -5.70 2.82 12.46
CA ASN A 142 -6.92 3.36 11.86
C ASN A 142 -7.85 2.26 11.32
N VAL A 143 -7.69 1.01 11.78
CA VAL A 143 -8.47 -0.12 11.27
C VAL A 143 -9.95 0.11 11.54
N VAL A 144 -10.71 0.24 10.46
CA VAL A 144 -12.14 -0.01 10.49
C VAL A 144 -12.30 -1.51 10.73
N MET A 145 -12.94 -1.88 11.85
CA MET A 145 -13.32 -3.26 12.16
C MET A 145 -13.90 -3.92 10.89
N LEU A 146 -13.16 -4.87 10.30
CA LEU A 146 -13.55 -5.57 9.06
C LEU A 146 -14.74 -6.52 9.28
N GLY A 147 -15.17 -6.68 10.52
CA GLY A 147 -16.28 -7.53 10.95
C GLY A 147 -15.91 -9.02 11.02
N GLU A 148 -16.74 -9.77 11.74
CA GLU A 148 -16.55 -11.23 11.95
C GLU A 148 -16.56 -12.02 10.64
N ASP A 149 -17.24 -11.53 9.60
CA ASP A 149 -17.33 -12.22 8.31
C ASP A 149 -16.00 -12.25 7.56
N TRP A 150 -15.19 -11.19 7.66
CA TRP A 150 -13.84 -11.19 7.11
C TRP A 150 -12.96 -12.20 7.85
N GLU A 151 -12.95 -12.16 9.18
CA GLU A 151 -12.15 -13.07 10.01
C GLU A 151 -12.48 -14.54 9.74
N ARG A 152 -13.78 -14.86 9.64
CA ARG A 152 -14.25 -16.22 9.32
C ARG A 152 -13.82 -16.65 7.91
N THR A 153 -13.90 -15.76 6.93
CA THR A 153 -13.51 -16.06 5.55
C THR A 153 -12.00 -16.26 5.43
N HIS A 154 -11.22 -15.37 6.05
CA HIS A 154 -9.76 -15.45 6.13
C HIS A 154 -9.32 -16.77 6.80
N ALA A 155 -9.89 -17.12 7.95
CA ALA A 155 -9.58 -18.38 8.64
C ALA A 155 -9.94 -19.61 7.80
N ARG A 156 -11.11 -19.60 7.13
CA ARG A 156 -11.54 -20.71 6.26
C ARG A 156 -10.59 -20.93 5.10
N TYR A 157 -10.15 -19.86 4.45
CA TYR A 157 -9.24 -19.92 3.31
C TYR A 157 -7.90 -20.59 3.68
N TYR A 158 -7.27 -20.15 4.77
CA TYR A 158 -6.00 -20.75 5.19
C TYR A 158 -6.16 -22.15 5.78
N LEU A 159 -7.31 -22.46 6.39
CA LEU A 159 -7.62 -23.82 6.83
C LEU A 159 -7.77 -24.80 5.65
N SER A 160 -8.43 -24.39 4.56
CA SER A 160 -8.52 -25.23 3.36
C SER A 160 -7.14 -25.47 2.75
N TYR A 161 -6.31 -24.43 2.67
CA TYR A 161 -4.95 -24.53 2.16
C TYR A 161 -4.10 -25.50 3.01
N ALA A 162 -4.13 -25.37 4.34
CA ALA A 162 -3.41 -26.27 5.24
C ALA A 162 -3.86 -27.73 5.10
N ARG A 163 -5.16 -27.97 4.93
CA ARG A 163 -5.72 -29.32 4.70
C ARG A 163 -5.26 -29.92 3.38
N GLU A 164 -5.13 -29.11 2.34
CA GLU A 164 -4.63 -29.55 1.05
C GLU A 164 -3.15 -29.93 1.12
N TYR A 165 -2.33 -29.14 1.82
CA TYR A 165 -0.93 -29.48 2.09
C TYR A 165 -0.76 -30.79 2.85
N GLN A 166 -1.61 -31.06 3.84
CA GLN A 166 -1.57 -32.33 4.60
C GLN A 166 -1.92 -33.56 3.74
N ARG A 167 -2.63 -33.38 2.62
CA ARG A 167 -3.01 -34.46 1.71
C ARG A 167 -1.96 -34.76 0.64
N LEU A 168 -0.99 -33.86 0.43
CA LEU A 168 0.10 -34.11 -0.49
C LEU A 168 1.04 -35.17 0.11
N PRO A 169 1.29 -36.30 -0.58
CA PRO A 169 2.19 -37.32 -0.06
C PRO A 169 3.60 -36.73 0.08
N LEU A 170 4.19 -36.88 1.26
CA LEU A 170 5.50 -36.36 1.68
C LEU A 170 6.71 -36.85 0.84
N ASN A 171 6.50 -37.54 -0.28
CA ASN A 171 7.53 -38.14 -1.14
C ASN A 171 8.23 -37.12 -2.04
N ARG A 172 8.66 -35.97 -1.51
CA ARG A 172 9.55 -35.03 -2.21
C ARG A 172 10.57 -34.40 -1.27
N TRP A 173 11.37 -35.24 -0.61
CA TRP A 173 12.68 -34.89 -0.03
C TRP A 173 13.62 -36.04 -0.34
#